data_AF-A0AAU0QGQ2-F1
#
_entry.id   AF-A0AAU0QGQ2-F1
#
_cell.length_a   1.000
_cell.length_b   1.000
_cell.length_c   1.000
_cell.angle_alpha   90.00
_cell.angle_beta   90.00
_cell.angle_gamma   90.00
#
_symmetry.space_group_name_H-M   'P 1'
#
loop_
_entity.id
_entity.type
_entity.pdbx_description
1 polymer ?
#
loop_
_entity_poly.entity_id
_entity_poly.type
_entity_poly.pdbx_seq_one_letter_code
_entity_poly.pdbx_strand_id
1 'polypeptide(L)' 'MKKFQVEPGRAVLFSFIFSVIVILQGSVSWGWWLPLIVGSAGLFYAGNVFYVWANNKIRHLVQGER' A
#
# COMPACT_ATOMS: atom_id res chain seq x y z
N MET A 1 -9.09 -7.33 20.07
CA MET A 1 -8.86 -6.77 18.71
C MET A 1 -8.02 -7.76 17.91
N LYS A 2 -8.40 -8.11 16.67
CA LYS A 2 -7.63 -9.03 15.82
C LYS A 2 -6.27 -8.41 15.43
N LYS A 3 -5.25 -9.25 15.21
CA LYS A 3 -3.93 -8.83 14.72
C LYS A 3 -4.08 -8.22 13.32
N PHE A 4 -3.44 -7.08 13.07
CA PHE A 4 -3.39 -6.51 11.73
C PHE A 4 -2.46 -7.36 10.87
N GLN A 5 -2.91 -7.71 9.67
CA GLN A 5 -2.16 -8.54 8.72
C GLN A 5 -1.90 -7.73 7.46
N VAL A 6 -0.73 -7.95 6.86
CA VAL A 6 -0.41 -7.38 5.54
C VAL A 6 -1.25 -8.12 4.51
N GLU A 7 -2.00 -7.38 3.69
CA GLU A 7 -2.86 -7.93 2.64
C GLU A 7 -2.31 -7.50 1.27
N PRO A 8 -1.23 -8.14 0.79
CA PRO A 8 -0.49 -7.70 -0.39
C PRO A 8 -1.37 -7.63 -1.64
N GLY A 9 -2.27 -8.59 -1.82
CA GLY A 9 -3.18 -8.62 -2.98
C GLY A 9 -4.08 -7.39 -3.04
N ARG A 10 -4.59 -6.91 -1.90
CA ARG A 10 -5.40 -5.69 -1.85
C ARG A 10 -4.55 -4.45 -2.07
N ALA A 11 -3.36 -4.38 -1.47
CA ALA A 11 -2.43 -3.28 -1.68
C ALA A 11 -2.08 -3.11 -3.17
N VAL A 12 -1.75 -4.21 -3.87
CA VAL A 12 -1.43 -4.20 -5.31
C VAL A 12 -2.66 -3.89 -6.17
N LEU A 13 -3.84 -4.42 -5.82
CA LEU A 13 -5.07 -4.12 -6.55
C LEU A 13 -5.41 -2.62 -6.47
N PHE A 14 -5.38 -2.04 -5.26
CA PHE A 14 -5.66 -0.62 -5.08
C PHE A 14 -4.60 0.27 -5.72
N SER A 15 -3.32 -0.13 -5.67
CA SER A 15 -2.27 0.61 -6.36
C SER A 15 -2.46 0.60 -7.87
N PHE A 16 -2.85 -0.55 -8.44
CA PHE A 16 -3.12 -0.65 -9.88
C PHE A 16 -4.26 0.27 -10.31
N ILE A 17 -5.39 0.25 -9.58
CA ILE A 17 -6.53 1.15 -9.83
C ILE A 17 -6.07 2.61 -9.76
N PHE A 18 -5.33 2.98 -8.71
CA PHE A 18 -4.79 4.32 -8.53
C PHE A 18 -3.88 4.73 -9.70
N SER A 19 -2.94 3.87 -10.10
CA SER A 19 -2.02 4.15 -11.21
C SER A 19 -2.75 4.34 -12.53
N VAL A 20 -3.78 3.55 -12.82
CA VAL A 20 -4.60 3.72 -14.04
C VAL A 20 -5.28 5.09 -14.03
N ILE A 21 -5.85 5.51 -12.90
CA ILE A 21 -6.45 6.84 -12.77
C ILE A 21 -5.42 7.94 -13.04
N VAL A 22 -4.23 7.86 -12.41
CA VAL A 22 -3.15 8.83 -12.60
C VAL A 22 -2.69 8.90 -14.07
N ILE A 23 -2.52 7.75 -14.71
CA ILE A 23 -2.11 7.66 -16.12
C ILE A 23 -3.13 8.35 -17.03
N LEU A 24 -4.42 8.02 -16.86
CA LEU A 24 -5.50 8.55 -17.69
C LEU A 24 -5.73 10.04 -17.46
N GLN A 25 -5.65 10.52 -16.22
CA GLN A 25 -5.84 11.94 -15.89
C GLN A 25 -4.61 12.79 -16.22
N GLY A 26 -3.42 12.24 -16.09
CA GLY A 26 -2.16 12.94 -16.34
C GLY A 26 -1.70 12.95 -17.79
N SER A 27 -2.45 12.33 -18.71
CA SER A 27 -2.06 12.15 -20.12
C SER A 27 -0.64 11.60 -20.26
N VAL A 28 -0.29 10.63 -19.40
CA VAL A 28 1.08 10.15 -19.26
C VAL A 28 1.52 9.37 -20.50
N SER A 29 2.71 9.65 -21.02
CA SER A 29 3.30 8.92 -22.15
C SER A 29 3.42 7.42 -21.86
N TRP A 30 3.16 6.60 -22.88
CA TRP A 30 3.14 5.13 -22.79
C TRP A 30 4.41 4.52 -22.14
N GLY A 31 5.58 5.12 -22.36
CA GLY A 31 6.84 4.67 -21.77
C GLY A 31 6.89 4.76 -20.23
N TRP A 32 6.01 5.56 -19.63
CA TRP A 32 5.95 5.77 -18.17
C TRP A 32 4.89 4.93 -17.47
N TRP A 33 4.04 4.19 -18.20
CA TRP A 33 2.93 3.44 -17.60
C TRP A 33 3.45 2.35 -16.66
N LEU A 34 4.37 1.52 -17.14
CA LEU A 34 4.93 0.43 -16.34
C LEU A 34 5.73 0.96 -15.13
N PRO A 35 6.66 1.94 -15.28
CA PRO A 35 7.33 2.55 -14.13
C PRO A 35 6.37 3.09 -13.07
N LEU A 36 5.29 3.77 -13.49
CA LEU A 36 4.30 4.31 -12.56
C LEU A 36 3.53 3.21 -11.84
N ILE A 37 3.07 2.18 -12.54
CA ILE A 37 2.33 1.06 -11.95
C ILE A 37 3.22 0.33 -10.93
N VAL A 38 4.45 -0.02 -11.31
CA VAL A 38 5.39 -0.72 -10.43
C VAL A 38 5.79 0.15 -9.24
N GLY A 39 6.12 1.42 -9.47
CA GLY A 39 6.47 2.36 -8.41
C GLY A 39 5.33 2.57 -7.42
N SER A 40 4.10 2.73 -7.92
CA SER A 40 2.89 2.89 -7.08
C SER A 40 2.61 1.62 -6.28
N ALA A 41 2.74 0.44 -6.88
CA ALA A 41 2.58 -0.83 -6.17
C ALA A 41 3.60 -0.98 -5.03
N GLY A 42 4.86 -0.62 -5.27
CA GLY A 42 5.89 -0.58 -4.25
C GLY A 42 5.53 0.36 -3.09
N LEU A 43 5.09 1.58 -3.40
CA LEU A 43 4.70 2.58 -2.40
C LEU A 43 3.49 2.13 -1.56
N PHE A 44 2.44 1.60 -2.20
CA PHE A 44 1.25 1.12 -1.51
C PHE A 44 1.56 -0.09 -0.63
N TYR A 45 2.36 -1.02 -1.13
CA TYR A 45 2.79 -2.18 -0.36
C TYR A 45 3.63 -1.76 0.86
N ALA A 46 4.63 -0.90 0.67
CA ALA A 46 5.45 -0.36 1.76
C ALA A 46 4.59 0.36 2.80
N GLY A 47 3.63 1.19 2.36
CA GLY A 47 2.67 1.85 3.23
C GLY A 47 1.80 0.87 4.02
N ASN A 48 1.35 -0.23 3.39
CA ASN A 48 0.57 -1.26 4.06
C ASN A 48 1.41 -2.00 5.13
N VAL A 49 2.64 -2.38 4.81
CA VAL A 49 3.57 -3.00 5.76
C VAL A 49 3.81 -2.09 6.95
N PHE A 50 4.10 -0.82 6.70
CA PHE A 50 4.33 0.18 7.74
C PHE A 50 3.09 0.38 8.62
N TYR A 51 1.91 0.51 8.00
CA TYR A 51 0.63 0.64 8.72
C TYR A 51 0.39 -0.57 9.63
N VAL A 52 0.56 -1.79 9.12
CA VAL A 52 0.34 -3.02 9.89
C VAL A 52 1.34 -3.12 11.05
N TRP A 53 2.61 -2.81 10.81
CA TRP A 53 3.64 -2.78 11.84
C TRP A 53 3.29 -1.76 12.94
N ALA A 54 2.95 -0.53 12.57
CA ALA A 54 2.63 0.54 13.51
C ALA A 54 1.42 0.19 14.37
N ASN A 55 0.35 -0.32 13.76
CA ASN A 55 -0.86 -0.70 14.49
C ASN A 55 -0.65 -1.90 15.42
N ASN A 56 0.14 -2.90 14.99
CA ASN A 56 0.51 -4.00 15.88
C ASN A 56 1.37 -3.50 17.05
N LYS A 57 2.31 -2.57 16.82
CA LYS A 57 3.12 -1.96 17.89
C LYS A 57 2.26 -1.18 18.88
N ILE A 58 1.34 -0.34 18.41
CA ILE A 58 0.38 0.40 19.27
C ILE A 58 -0.45 -0.58 20.09
N ARG A 59 -0.95 -1.64 19.45
CA ARG A 59 -1.74 -2.68 20.15
C ARG A 59 -0.97 -3.29 21.31
N HIS A 60 0.31 -3.66 21.13
CA HIS A 60 1.13 -4.21 22.21
C HIS A 60 1.31 -3.22 23.36
N LEU A 61 1.55 -1.93 23.06
CA LEU A 61 1.69 -0.89 24.07
C LEU A 61 0.40 -0.62 24.85
N VAL A 62 -0.76 -0.65 24.17
CA VAL A 62 -2.07 -0.37 24.78
C VAL A 62 -2.61 -1.56 25.57
N GLN A 63 -2.39 -2.80 25.10
CA GLN A 63 -2.93 -4.00 25.73
C GLN A 63 -2.07 -4.53 26.88
N GLY A 64 -0.94 -3.89 27.18
CA GLY A 64 -0.13 -4.23 28.35
C GLY A 64 0.52 -5.62 28.28
N GLU A 65 0.65 -6.21 27.09
CA GLU A 65 1.50 -7.38 26.85
C GLU A 65 2.97 -6.92 26.97
N ARG A 66 3.48 -6.89 28.21
CA ARG A 66 4.91 -6.82 28.51
C ARG A 66 5.57 -8.16 28.22
#